data_AF-R7QVM0-F1
#
_entry.id   AF-R7QVM0-F1
#
_cell.length_a   1.000
_cell.length_b   1.000
_cell.length_c   1.000
_cell.angle_alpha   90.00
_cell.angle_beta   90.00
_cell.angle_gamma   90.00
#
_symmetry.space_group_name_H-M   'P 1'
#
loop_
_entity.id
_entity.type
_entity.pdbx_description
1 polymer ?
#
loop_
_entity_poly.entity_id
_entity_poly.type
_entity_poly.pdbx_seq_one_letter_code
_entity_poly.pdbx_strand_id
1 'polypeptide(L)'
;MIYWSGKSTDGIWKRSFEADTFLELFNLLMNKEIINDYDYDVYDHAVLNKYDKTEDDKEFKDADGELDYNKVQAFVDHHYLTDEELWLLIASRDGKAYYQTFMRDTEDGRVEIGQNDFEDGHYKY
;
A
#
# COMPACT_ATOMS: atom_id res chain seq x y z
N MET A 1 11.16 12.60 -3.05
CA MET A 1 11.19 11.56 -4.11
C MET A 1 11.56 10.22 -3.52
N ILE A 2 10.74 9.21 -3.79
CA ILE A 2 10.88 7.83 -3.35
C ILE A 2 11.27 6.99 -4.57
N TYR A 3 12.33 6.19 -4.42
CA TYR A 3 12.79 5.25 -5.44
C TYR A 3 12.48 3.83 -4.99
N TRP A 4 11.50 3.20 -5.63
CA TRP A 4 11.17 1.81 -5.36
C TRP A 4 11.84 0.88 -6.35
N SER A 5 12.29 -0.28 -5.89
CA SER A 5 12.67 -1.38 -6.77
C SER A 5 12.14 -2.71 -6.27
N GLY A 6 11.68 -3.55 -7.20
CA GLY A 6 11.19 -4.89 -6.92
C GLY A 6 11.85 -5.92 -7.84
N LYS A 7 12.11 -7.12 -7.31
CA LYS A 7 12.57 -8.27 -8.09
C LYS A 7 11.94 -9.58 -7.62
N SER A 8 11.70 -10.49 -8.56
CA SER A 8 11.24 -11.86 -8.27
C SER A 8 12.35 -12.72 -7.65
N THR A 9 11.96 -13.87 -7.10
CA THR A 9 12.90 -14.83 -6.49
C THR A 9 13.92 -15.40 -7.49
N ASP A 10 13.52 -15.60 -8.74
CA ASP A 10 14.40 -16.04 -9.84
C ASP A 10 15.24 -14.89 -10.46
N GLY A 11 14.98 -13.64 -10.05
CA GLY A 11 15.66 -12.45 -10.55
C GLY A 11 15.36 -12.07 -12.01
N ILE A 12 14.47 -12.79 -12.70
CA ILE A 12 14.11 -12.52 -14.11
C ILE A 12 13.26 -11.26 -14.19
N TRP A 13 12.28 -11.13 -13.29
CA TRP A 13 11.47 -9.94 -13.20
C TRP A 13 12.16 -8.92 -12.28
N LYS A 14 12.44 -7.73 -12.83
CA LYS A 14 12.97 -6.60 -12.08
C LYS A 14 12.40 -5.30 -12.63
N ARG A 15 11.90 -4.45 -11.75
CA ARG A 15 11.39 -3.11 -12.09
C ARG A 15 11.80 -2.09 -11.04
N SER A 16 11.85 -0.84 -11.46
CA SER A 16 12.08 0.32 -10.59
C SER A 16 11.14 1.43 -11.00
N PHE A 17 10.66 2.17 -10.01
CA PHE A 17 9.76 3.30 -10.19
C PHE A 17 10.12 4.43 -9.23
N GLU A 18 9.65 5.62 -9.56
CA GLU A 18 9.86 6.85 -8.80
C GLU A 18 8.49 7.46 -8.53
N ALA A 19 8.31 8.04 -7.35
CA ALA A 19 7.09 8.73 -6.93
C ALA A 19 7.41 9.80 -5.91
N ASP A 20 6.61 10.87 -5.83
CA ASP A 20 6.84 11.93 -4.85
C ASP A 20 6.27 11.58 -3.48
N THR A 21 5.20 10.76 -3.44
CA THR A 21 4.56 10.30 -2.19
C THR A 21 4.35 8.78 -2.16
N PHE A 22 4.14 8.21 -0.97
CA PHE A 22 3.81 6.79 -0.84
C PHE A 22 2.45 6.44 -1.45
N LEU A 23 1.49 7.36 -1.42
CA LEU A 23 0.20 7.17 -2.08
C LEU A 23 0.35 7.10 -3.61
N GLU A 24 1.14 7.99 -4.20
CA GLU A 24 1.46 7.93 -5.63
C GLU A 24 2.18 6.64 -5.99
N LEU A 25 3.14 6.20 -5.16
CA LEU A 25 3.83 4.93 -5.36
C LEU A 25 2.86 3.75 -5.30
N PHE A 26 1.99 3.70 -4.29
CA PHE A 26 0.99 2.65 -4.14
C PHE A 26 0.10 2.57 -5.38
N ASN A 27 -0.49 3.70 -5.79
CA ASN A 27 -1.36 3.78 -6.97
C ASN A 27 -0.63 3.38 -8.24
N LEU A 28 0.64 3.78 -8.39
CA LEU A 28 1.47 3.39 -9.53
C LEU A 28 1.67 1.87 -9.57
N LEU A 29 2.02 1.25 -8.44
CA LEU A 29 2.25 -0.20 -8.37
C LEU A 29 0.96 -1.02 -8.54
N MET A 30 -0.18 -0.52 -8.05
CA MET A 30 -1.51 -1.10 -8.32
C MET A 30 -1.84 -1.05 -9.82
N ASN A 31 -1.67 0.12 -10.46
CA ASN A 31 -1.91 0.29 -11.89
C ASN A 31 -0.99 -0.56 -12.78
N LYS A 32 0.19 -0.94 -12.28
CA LYS A 32 1.12 -1.86 -12.96
C LYS A 32 0.84 -3.32 -12.63
N GLU A 33 -0.20 -3.61 -11.86
CA GLU A 33 -0.57 -4.93 -11.35
C GLU A 33 0.58 -5.65 -10.64
N ILE A 34 1.43 -4.89 -9.94
CA ILE A 34 2.61 -5.43 -9.25
C ILE A 34 2.23 -5.93 -7.86
N ILE A 35 1.47 -5.11 -7.14
CA ILE A 35 1.03 -5.38 -5.76
C ILE A 35 -0.48 -5.68 -5.68
N ASN A 36 -1.16 -5.72 -6.82
CA ASN A 36 -2.60 -5.96 -6.91
C ASN A 36 -3.00 -7.33 -6.33
N ASP A 37 -4.25 -7.44 -5.90
CA ASP A 37 -4.93 -8.69 -5.59
C ASP A 37 -6.14 -8.83 -6.53
N TYR A 38 -6.47 -10.06 -6.93
CA TYR A 38 -7.64 -10.30 -7.77
C TYR A 38 -8.86 -10.72 -6.94
N ASP A 39 -8.66 -11.08 -5.67
CA ASP A 39 -9.73 -11.53 -4.79
C ASP A 39 -10.42 -10.37 -4.06
N TYR A 40 -9.73 -9.25 -3.84
CA TYR A 40 -10.25 -8.08 -3.12
C TYR A 40 -9.49 -6.78 -3.47
N ASP A 41 -10.08 -5.62 -3.13
CA ASP A 41 -9.38 -4.34 -3.22
C ASP A 41 -8.36 -4.19 -2.08
N VAL A 42 -7.09 -4.06 -2.46
CA VAL A 42 -5.95 -4.04 -1.53
C VAL A 42 -6.01 -2.84 -0.58
N TYR A 43 -6.44 -1.67 -1.06
CA TYR A 43 -6.49 -0.46 -0.24
C TYR A 43 -7.64 -0.53 0.74
N ASP A 44 -8.84 -0.85 0.26
CA ASP A 44 -10.05 -0.92 1.09
C ASP A 44 -9.87 -1.94 2.21
N HIS A 45 -9.36 -3.13 1.88
CA HIS A 45 -9.12 -4.18 2.86
C HIS A 45 -8.08 -3.77 3.92
N ALA A 46 -7.02 -3.05 3.51
CA ALA A 46 -6.04 -2.52 4.46
C ALA A 46 -6.63 -1.45 5.38
N VAL A 47 -7.48 -0.56 4.86
CA VAL A 47 -8.21 0.44 5.66
C VAL A 47 -9.15 -0.25 6.64
N LEU A 48 -9.95 -1.24 6.22
CA LEU A 48 -10.84 -1.98 7.11
C LEU A 48 -10.07 -2.65 8.26
N ASN A 49 -8.97 -3.35 7.94
CA ASN A 49 -8.15 -4.04 8.94
C ASN A 49 -7.55 -3.08 9.97
N LYS A 50 -7.15 -1.87 9.56
CA LYS A 50 -6.63 -0.83 10.48
C LYS A 50 -7.63 -0.47 11.59
N TYR A 51 -8.92 -0.59 11.33
CA TYR A 51 -9.99 -0.28 12.29
C TYR A 51 -10.65 -1.54 12.87
N ASP A 52 -9.97 -2.69 12.79
CA ASP A 52 -10.48 -3.99 13.24
C ASP A 52 -11.83 -4.36 12.60
N LYS A 53 -11.99 -4.03 11.31
CA LYS A 53 -13.22 -4.29 10.53
C LYS A 53 -13.00 -5.27 9.40
N THR A 54 -14.08 -5.92 8.97
CA THR A 54 -14.12 -6.72 7.74
C THR A 54 -15.40 -6.48 6.96
N GLU A 55 -15.45 -6.88 5.69
CA GLU A 55 -16.67 -6.81 4.85
C GLU A 55 -17.85 -7.65 5.42
N ASP A 56 -17.59 -8.51 6.40
CA ASP A 56 -18.61 -9.30 7.09
C ASP A 56 -19.32 -8.55 8.23
N ASP A 57 -18.82 -7.38 8.60
CA ASP A 57 -19.45 -6.58 9.65
C ASP A 57 -20.84 -6.10 9.23
N LYS A 58 -21.77 -6.15 10.20
CA LYS A 58 -23.18 -5.80 9.99
C LYS A 58 -23.40 -4.40 9.43
N GLU A 59 -22.49 -3.47 9.73
CA GLU A 59 -22.58 -2.09 9.24
C GLU A 59 -22.37 -1.99 7.72
N PHE A 60 -21.70 -2.97 7.11
CA PHE A 60 -21.48 -3.06 5.67
C PHE A 60 -22.48 -3.95 4.94
N LYS A 61 -23.46 -4.52 5.64
CA LYS A 61 -24.51 -5.31 5.01
C LYS A 61 -25.71 -4.43 4.64
N ASP A 62 -26.41 -4.77 3.56
CA ASP A 62 -27.66 -4.12 3.14
C ASP A 62 -28.86 -4.62 3.97
N ALA A 63 -30.09 -4.28 3.53
CA ALA A 63 -31.30 -4.70 4.22
C ALA A 63 -31.57 -6.21 4.13
N ASP A 64 -31.03 -6.88 3.10
CA ASP A 64 -31.17 -8.32 2.87
C ASP A 64 -30.03 -9.11 3.54
N GLY A 65 -29.02 -8.43 4.07
CA GLY A 65 -27.86 -9.01 4.75
C GLY A 65 -26.67 -9.27 3.83
N GLU A 66 -26.74 -8.83 2.57
CA GLU A 66 -25.68 -8.95 1.58
C GLU A 66 -24.69 -7.80 1.69
N LEU A 67 -23.47 -7.97 1.17
CA LEU A 67 -22.44 -6.93 1.20
C LEU A 67 -22.85 -5.70 0.38
N ASP A 68 -22.93 -4.55 1.04
CA ASP A 68 -23.14 -3.25 0.42
C ASP A 68 -21.80 -2.51 0.25
N TYR A 69 -21.21 -2.69 -0.94
CA TYR A 69 -19.94 -2.04 -1.29
C TYR A 69 -19.98 -0.50 -1.18
N ASN A 70 -21.15 0.14 -1.30
CA ASN A 70 -21.23 1.60 -1.11
C ASN A 70 -20.96 2.00 0.34
N LYS A 71 -21.32 1.15 1.31
CA LYS A 71 -21.04 1.40 2.73
C LYS A 71 -19.58 1.17 3.07
N VAL A 72 -18.96 0.15 2.46
CA VAL A 72 -17.51 -0.06 2.55
C VAL A 72 -16.78 1.15 1.99
N GLN A 73 -17.11 1.57 0.76
CA GLN A 73 -16.49 2.73 0.14
C GLN A 73 -16.71 4.00 0.97
N ALA A 74 -17.92 4.23 1.47
CA ALA A 74 -18.19 5.39 2.33
C ALA A 74 -17.36 5.37 3.62
N PHE A 75 -17.07 4.19 4.18
CA PHE A 75 -16.16 4.07 5.32
C PHE A 75 -14.72 4.39 4.91
N VAL A 76 -14.23 3.80 3.82
CA VAL A 76 -12.86 4.00 3.33
C VAL A 76 -12.61 5.45 2.94
N ASP A 77 -13.56 6.11 2.29
CA ASP A 77 -13.43 7.51 1.85
C ASP A 77 -13.19 8.50 3.00
N HIS A 78 -13.55 8.11 4.24
CA HIS A 78 -13.36 8.91 5.45
C HIS A 78 -12.14 8.48 6.28
N HIS A 79 -11.43 7.43 5.89
CA HIS A 79 -10.31 6.88 6.64
C HIS A 79 -9.12 6.62 5.74
N TYR A 80 -7.97 7.19 6.08
CA TYR A 80 -6.77 7.07 5.26
C TYR A 80 -5.69 6.24 5.96
N LEU A 81 -4.89 5.56 5.13
CA LEU A 81 -3.59 5.03 5.53
C LEU A 81 -2.56 6.17 5.56
N THR A 82 -1.71 6.13 6.56
CA THR A 82 -0.52 6.97 6.68
C THR A 82 0.55 6.54 5.68
N ASP A 83 1.58 7.37 5.48
CA ASP A 83 2.70 7.01 4.59
C ASP A 83 3.42 5.74 5.05
N GLU A 84 3.56 5.58 6.37
CA GLU A 84 4.15 4.39 6.98
C GLU A 84 3.31 3.13 6.72
N GLU A 85 1.98 3.22 6.89
CA GLU A 85 1.08 2.11 6.62
C GLU A 85 1.06 1.74 5.13
N LEU A 86 1.12 2.73 4.24
CA LEU A 86 1.26 2.50 2.80
C LEU A 86 2.60 1.83 2.46
N TRP A 87 3.69 2.28 3.07
CA TRP A 87 5.01 1.66 2.91
C TRP A 87 4.99 0.19 3.34
N LEU A 88 4.45 -0.11 4.51
CA LEU A 88 4.30 -1.47 5.03
C LEU A 88 3.38 -2.32 4.15
N LEU A 89 2.27 -1.74 3.68
CA LEU A 89 1.34 -2.40 2.78
C LEU A 89 2.04 -2.81 1.48
N ILE A 90 2.73 -1.89 0.81
CA ILE A 90 3.50 -2.20 -0.41
C ILE A 90 4.54 -3.30 -0.12
N ALA A 91 5.31 -3.15 0.97
CA ALA A 91 6.38 -4.09 1.33
C ALA A 91 5.86 -5.51 1.61
N SER A 92 4.64 -5.64 2.14
CA SER A 92 4.01 -6.94 2.42
C SER A 92 3.53 -7.70 1.18
N ARG A 93 3.43 -7.03 0.03
CA ARG A 93 2.94 -7.61 -1.23
C ARG A 93 4.11 -8.24 -2.01
N ASP A 94 4.53 -9.41 -1.58
CA ASP A 94 5.73 -10.11 -2.07
C ASP A 94 5.50 -11.01 -3.30
N GLY A 95 4.30 -10.99 -3.91
CA GLY A 95 3.94 -11.87 -5.03
C GLY A 95 4.85 -11.77 -6.26
N LYS A 96 4.70 -10.71 -7.07
CA LYS A 96 5.59 -10.47 -8.24
C LYS A 96 6.93 -9.85 -7.84
N ALA A 97 6.93 -9.07 -6.75
CA ALA A 97 8.07 -8.30 -6.26
C ALA A 97 8.52 -8.83 -4.89
N TYR A 98 9.02 -10.06 -4.85
CA TYR A 98 9.40 -10.72 -3.58
C TYR A 98 10.45 -9.94 -2.79
N TYR A 99 11.49 -9.45 -3.47
CA TYR A 99 12.46 -8.57 -2.84
C TYR A 99 12.16 -7.14 -3.25
N GLN A 100 11.94 -6.28 -2.26
CA GLN A 100 11.64 -4.87 -2.45
C GLN A 100 12.67 -4.00 -1.73
N THR A 101 13.00 -2.85 -2.31
CA THR A 101 13.77 -1.81 -1.65
C THR A 101 13.13 -0.45 -1.91
N PHE A 102 13.21 0.42 -0.93
CA PHE A 102 12.72 1.79 -0.97
C PHE A 102 13.91 2.69 -0.67
N MET A 103 14.25 3.61 -1.57
CA MET A 103 15.41 4.48 -1.38
C MET A 103 14.98 5.94 -1.48
N ARG A 104 15.75 6.82 -0.84
CA ARG A 104 15.64 8.27 -0.97
C ARG A 104 17.01 8.87 -1.24
N ASP A 105 17.02 10.05 -1.85
CA ASP A 105 18.26 10.80 -2.04
C ASP A 105 18.65 11.53 -0.73
N THR A 106 19.95 11.67 -0.56
CA THR A 106 20.64 12.46 0.47
C THR A 106 21.81 13.19 -0.19
N GLU A 107 22.44 14.12 0.53
CA GLU A 107 23.65 14.81 0.05
C GLU A 107 24.79 13.82 -0.28
N ASP A 108 24.86 12.69 0.43
CA ASP A 108 25.90 11.66 0.28
C ASP A 108 25.50 10.50 -0.65
N GLY A 109 24.34 10.60 -1.31
CA GLY A 109 23.82 9.59 -2.24
C GLY A 109 22.50 8.96 -1.78
N ARG A 110 22.20 7.76 -2.25
CA ARG A 110 20.93 7.07 -1.93
C ARG A 110 21.03 6.21 -0.68
N VAL A 111 20.08 6.39 0.22
CA VAL A 111 19.93 5.57 1.43
C VAL A 111 18.59 4.85 1.41
N GLU A 112 18.53 3.69 2.05
CA GLU A 112 17.29 2.92 2.18
C GLU A 112 16.35 3.60 3.18
N ILE A 113 15.08 3.73 2.78
CA ILE A 113 14.00 4.22 3.62
C ILE A 113 13.65 3.10 4.60
N GLY A 114 13.70 3.41 5.89
CA GLY A 114 13.28 2.50 6.95
C GLY A 114 12.35 3.18 7.95
N GLN A 115 12.00 2.44 9.00
CA GLN A 115 11.08 2.88 10.05
C GLN A 115 11.41 4.27 10.63
N ASN A 116 12.71 4.59 10.76
CA ASN A 116 13.15 5.86 11.35
C ASN A 116 12.93 7.08 10.44
N ASP A 117 12.59 6.88 9.17
CA ASP A 117 12.26 7.95 8.23
C ASP A 117 10.78 8.39 8.33
N PHE A 118 10.00 7.77 9.23
CA PHE A 118 8.62 8.15 9.54
C PHE A 118 8.51 8.81 10.92
N GLU A 119 7.59 9.75 11.07
CA GLU A 119 7.21 10.41 12.34
C GLU A 119 5.71 10.61 12.35
N ASP A 120 5.05 10.08 13.39
CA ASP A 120 3.60 10.01 13.50
C ASP A 120 2.91 9.45 12.23
N GLY A 121 3.53 8.46 11.60
CA GLY A 121 3.07 7.83 10.36
C GLY A 121 3.39 8.60 9.07
N HIS A 122 3.92 9.82 9.16
CA HIS A 122 4.24 10.65 8.01
C HIS A 122 5.70 10.50 7.59
N TYR A 123 5.93 10.46 6.28
CA TYR A 123 7.29 10.42 5.74
C TYR A 123 7.97 11.79 5.83
N LYS A 124 9.20 11.82 6.35
CA LYS A 124 9.89 13.07 6.75
C LYS A 124 10.51 13.89 5.61
N TYR A 125 10.66 13.34 4.41
CA TYR A 125 11.56 13.86 3.36
C TYR A 125 10.88 14.12 2.01
#